data_AF-A0A7Y6NJH6-F1
#
_entry.id   AF-A0A7Y6NJH6-F1
#
_cell.length_a   1.000
_cell.length_b   1.000
_cell.length_c   1.000
_cell.angle_alpha   90.00
_cell.angle_beta   90.00
_cell.angle_gamma   90.00
#
_symmetry.space_group_name_H-M   'P 1'
#
loop_
_entity.id
_entity.type
_entity.pdbx_description
1 polymer ?
#
loop_
_entity_poly.entity_id
_entity_poly.type
_entity_poly.pdbx_seq_one_letter_code
_entity_poly.pdbx_strand_id
1 'polypeptide(L)'
;MTRPIEALIHTDALQNNLARARAAASGARVWAVVKANAYGHGIAAVYDALKAADGFALLDVAEAEQVRALGWRGPILLLEGCFDARDLDACSRLDVWHVVHRREQIEWLAAHKTHVPHHVFLKLNSGMNRLGFAPAAYRAAWLRLDALPQVDRIGLVTHLADADAAVDAGSDGASEDPHALPPSVARQVERFEAATAELPGERSLANSAATLRFAASHPAVRGDWVRPGIMLYGSSPDHPAHGSAAWGLEPAMSLRSQLIACQDVAAGEAVGYGSTFRSERPMRIGVVACGYADGYPRVAPGGNGAATPVLVDGVRTRLVGRVSMDMLAVDLGPVPGAHVGSEVTLWGRATSGAVLPIDEVAAAAGTLGYELMCARAPRVPTRVVP
;
A
#
# COMPACT_ATOMS: atom_id res chain seq x y z
N MET A 1 -11.80 27.78 -14.45
CA MET A 1 -10.71 26.83 -14.77
C MET A 1 -10.36 26.08 -13.49
N THR A 2 -10.38 24.75 -13.53
CA THR A 2 -9.86 23.94 -12.43
C THR A 2 -8.32 23.99 -12.45
N ARG A 3 -7.71 23.89 -11.28
CA ARG A 3 -6.25 23.79 -11.13
C ARG A 3 -5.73 22.57 -11.92
N PRO A 4 -4.64 22.68 -12.71
CA PRO A 4 -4.18 21.59 -13.58
C PRO A 4 -3.40 20.55 -12.78
N ILE A 5 -4.11 19.78 -11.96
CA ILE A 5 -3.62 18.64 -11.20
C ILE A 5 -4.70 17.57 -11.19
N GLU A 6 -4.33 16.31 -11.40
CA GLU A 6 -5.24 15.17 -11.35
C GLU A 6 -4.52 13.89 -10.90
N ALA A 7 -5.27 12.99 -10.27
CA ALA A 7 -4.86 11.62 -10.05
C ALA A 7 -5.63 10.70 -10.99
N LEU A 8 -4.92 10.08 -11.93
CA LEU A 8 -5.47 9.06 -12.83
C LEU A 8 -5.37 7.70 -12.15
N ILE A 9 -6.48 6.95 -12.12
CA ILE A 9 -6.55 5.59 -11.59
C ILE A 9 -6.71 4.62 -12.77
N HIS A 10 -5.70 3.80 -13.01
CA HIS A 10 -5.60 2.88 -14.15
C HIS A 10 -6.19 1.50 -13.78
N THR A 11 -7.34 1.16 -14.35
CA THR A 11 -8.04 -0.09 -14.01
C THR A 11 -7.35 -1.32 -14.57
N ASP A 12 -6.70 -1.24 -15.72
CA ASP A 12 -5.99 -2.34 -16.35
C ASP A 12 -4.74 -2.70 -15.52
N ALA A 13 -4.08 -1.69 -14.95
CA ALA A 13 -2.96 -1.89 -14.04
C ALA A 13 -3.40 -2.62 -12.76
N LEU A 14 -4.53 -2.21 -12.16
CA LEU A 14 -5.11 -2.87 -10.98
C LEU A 14 -5.46 -4.35 -11.28
N GLN A 15 -6.06 -4.61 -12.45
CA GLN A 15 -6.40 -5.97 -12.89
C GLN A 15 -5.14 -6.82 -13.12
N ASN A 16 -4.13 -6.27 -13.81
CA ASN A 16 -2.83 -6.93 -13.97
C ASN A 16 -2.24 -7.29 -12.62
N ASN A 17 -2.17 -6.33 -11.69
CA ASN A 17 -1.55 -6.54 -10.39
C ASN A 17 -2.30 -7.58 -9.53
N LEU A 18 -3.63 -7.62 -9.61
CA LEU A 18 -4.43 -8.67 -8.99
C LEU A 18 -4.11 -10.04 -9.60
N ALA A 19 -3.97 -10.13 -10.92
CA ALA A 19 -3.55 -11.36 -11.60
C ALA A 19 -2.13 -11.78 -11.18
N ARG A 20 -1.20 -10.83 -11.02
CA ARG A 20 0.14 -11.09 -10.48
C ARG A 20 0.09 -11.65 -9.06
N ALA A 21 -0.76 -11.12 -8.19
CA ALA A 21 -0.95 -11.64 -6.83
C ALA A 21 -1.45 -13.09 -6.85
N ARG A 22 -2.44 -13.40 -7.70
CA ARG A 22 -2.98 -14.76 -7.87
C ARG A 22 -1.92 -15.73 -8.39
N ALA A 23 -1.11 -15.31 -9.36
CA ALA A 23 -0.04 -16.13 -9.91
C ALA A 23 1.05 -16.43 -8.87
N ALA A 24 1.48 -15.42 -8.10
CA ALA A 24 2.54 -15.57 -7.10
C ALA A 24 2.13 -16.46 -5.90
N ALA A 25 0.84 -16.52 -5.60
CA ALA A 25 0.28 -17.32 -4.50
C ALA A 25 -0.72 -18.38 -5.00
N SER A 26 -0.39 -19.06 -6.11
CA SER A 26 -1.26 -20.10 -6.69
C SER A 26 -1.72 -21.12 -5.63
N GLY A 27 -3.04 -21.31 -5.55
CA GLY A 27 -3.69 -22.17 -4.55
C GLY A 27 -4.18 -21.46 -3.29
N ALA A 28 -3.81 -20.20 -3.05
CA ALA A 28 -4.41 -19.37 -2.01
C ALA A 28 -5.50 -18.45 -2.58
N ARG A 29 -6.48 -18.11 -1.74
CA ARG A 29 -7.42 -17.04 -2.01
C ARG A 29 -6.80 -15.67 -1.75
N VAL A 30 -7.30 -14.63 -2.40
CA VAL A 30 -6.75 -13.28 -2.36
C VAL A 30 -7.72 -12.31 -1.71
N TRP A 31 -7.28 -11.70 -0.61
CA TRP A 31 -7.90 -10.50 -0.06
C TRP A 31 -7.37 -9.27 -0.80
N ALA A 32 -8.23 -8.56 -1.52
CA ALA A 32 -7.92 -7.23 -2.01
C ALA A 32 -7.94 -6.23 -0.84
N VAL A 33 -6.76 -5.79 -0.38
CA VAL A 33 -6.66 -4.87 0.75
C VAL A 33 -6.92 -3.43 0.28
N VAL A 34 -8.05 -2.86 0.69
CA VAL A 34 -8.57 -1.56 0.22
C VAL A 34 -8.77 -0.52 1.33
N LYS A 35 -8.14 -0.72 2.50
CA LYS A 35 -8.15 0.27 3.59
C LYS A 35 -7.60 1.63 3.17
N ALA A 36 -7.91 2.66 3.96
CA ALA A 36 -7.47 4.04 3.74
C ALA A 36 -7.90 4.53 2.35
N ASN A 37 -9.18 4.29 2.03
CA ASN A 37 -9.77 4.61 0.73
C ASN A 37 -8.99 4.01 -0.46
N ALA A 38 -8.71 2.71 -0.40
CA ALA A 38 -7.89 1.97 -1.36
C ALA A 38 -6.49 2.58 -1.53
N TYR A 39 -5.80 2.85 -0.42
CA TYR A 39 -4.46 3.46 -0.41
C TYR A 39 -4.47 4.78 -1.20
N GLY A 40 -5.48 5.61 -0.93
CA GLY A 40 -5.75 6.82 -1.67
C GLY A 40 -6.44 6.62 -3.02
N HIS A 41 -6.46 5.46 -3.69
CA HIS A 41 -7.00 5.35 -5.06
C HIS A 41 -8.52 5.59 -5.16
N GLY A 42 -9.26 5.45 -4.06
CA GLY A 42 -10.72 5.53 -4.04
C GLY A 42 -11.34 4.14 -4.14
N ILE A 43 -12.06 3.69 -3.11
CA ILE A 43 -12.70 2.36 -3.11
C ILE A 43 -13.62 2.19 -4.33
N ALA A 44 -14.47 3.19 -4.60
CA ALA A 44 -15.36 3.17 -5.76
C ALA A 44 -14.59 3.16 -7.10
N ALA A 45 -13.44 3.84 -7.17
CA ALA A 45 -12.63 3.92 -8.38
C ALA A 45 -11.92 2.60 -8.71
N VAL A 46 -11.54 1.82 -7.68
CA VAL A 46 -10.83 0.55 -7.86
C VAL A 46 -11.75 -0.67 -7.90
N TYR A 47 -13.02 -0.52 -7.50
CA TYR A 47 -13.93 -1.63 -7.25
C TYR A 47 -14.07 -2.58 -8.44
N ASP A 48 -14.38 -2.05 -9.63
CA ASP A 48 -14.59 -2.87 -10.82
C ASP A 48 -13.34 -3.63 -11.27
N ALA A 49 -12.15 -3.07 -11.02
CA ALA A 49 -10.88 -3.71 -11.32
C ALA A 49 -10.52 -4.81 -10.31
N LEU A 50 -10.92 -4.65 -9.04
CA LEU A 50 -10.55 -5.55 -7.95
C LEU A 50 -11.65 -6.54 -7.53
N LYS A 51 -12.89 -6.41 -8.05
CA LYS A 51 -14.01 -7.31 -7.73
C LYS A 51 -13.80 -8.76 -8.16
N ALA A 52 -12.78 -9.05 -8.96
CA ALA A 52 -12.36 -10.41 -9.28
C ALA A 52 -11.53 -11.06 -8.16
N ALA A 53 -11.22 -10.36 -7.05
CA ALA A 53 -10.60 -10.94 -5.86
C ALA A 53 -11.56 -11.89 -5.13
N ASP A 54 -11.04 -12.69 -4.20
CA ASP A 54 -11.86 -13.65 -3.45
C ASP A 54 -12.54 -13.00 -2.23
N GLY A 55 -12.07 -11.81 -1.82
CA GLY A 55 -12.56 -11.04 -0.70
C GLY A 55 -11.97 -9.64 -0.68
N PHE A 56 -12.60 -8.71 0.03
CA PHE A 56 -12.02 -7.39 0.35
C PHE A 56 -11.56 -7.34 1.80
N ALA A 57 -10.45 -6.68 2.07
CA ALA A 57 -9.95 -6.48 3.43
C ALA A 57 -9.71 -5.00 3.70
N LEU A 58 -10.20 -4.51 4.84
CA LEU A 58 -10.23 -3.09 5.18
C LEU A 58 -10.20 -2.90 6.70
N LEU A 59 -10.34 -1.67 7.18
CA LEU A 59 -10.31 -1.37 8.63
C LEU A 59 -11.67 -0.90 9.19
N ASP A 60 -12.43 -0.14 8.41
CA ASP A 60 -13.60 0.58 8.92
C ASP A 60 -14.93 -0.01 8.43
N VAL A 61 -15.92 -0.09 9.31
CA VAL A 61 -17.28 -0.53 8.95
C VAL A 61 -17.90 0.35 7.86
N ALA A 62 -17.63 1.65 7.85
CA ALA A 62 -18.10 2.56 6.81
C ALA A 62 -17.50 2.23 5.43
N GLU A 63 -16.23 1.81 5.37
CA GLU A 63 -15.62 1.30 4.13
C GLU A 63 -16.27 -0.02 3.72
N ALA A 64 -16.63 -0.90 4.66
CA ALA A 64 -17.39 -2.13 4.36
C ALA A 64 -18.79 -1.83 3.81
N GLU A 65 -19.51 -0.88 4.39
CA GLU A 65 -20.81 -0.41 3.88
C GLU A 65 -20.69 0.15 2.47
N GLN A 66 -19.64 0.91 2.18
CA GLN A 66 -19.35 1.39 0.83
C GLN A 66 -19.12 0.24 -0.16
N VAL A 67 -18.33 -0.77 0.21
CA VAL A 67 -18.09 -1.96 -0.62
C VAL A 67 -19.39 -2.75 -0.86
N ARG A 68 -20.26 -2.87 0.16
CA ARG A 68 -21.59 -3.49 0.03
C ARG A 68 -22.52 -2.69 -0.89
N ALA A 69 -22.49 -1.36 -0.81
CA ALA A 69 -23.27 -0.45 -1.66
C ALA A 69 -22.86 -0.52 -3.13
N LEU A 70 -21.58 -0.81 -3.41
CA LEU A 70 -21.07 -1.07 -4.76
C LEU A 70 -21.50 -2.45 -5.32
N GLY A 71 -22.20 -3.26 -4.54
CA GLY A 71 -22.77 -4.54 -4.97
C GLY A 71 -21.97 -5.78 -4.56
N TRP A 72 -20.92 -5.63 -3.74
CA TRP A 72 -20.13 -6.79 -3.29
C TRP A 72 -20.96 -7.74 -2.42
N ARG A 73 -20.94 -9.03 -2.76
CA ARG A 73 -21.60 -10.11 -2.02
C ARG A 73 -20.64 -11.14 -1.44
N GLY A 74 -19.35 -11.10 -1.81
CA GLY A 74 -18.33 -11.96 -1.23
C GLY A 74 -17.92 -11.51 0.18
N PRO A 75 -16.92 -12.15 0.79
CA PRO A 75 -16.52 -11.84 2.14
C PRO A 75 -15.79 -10.49 2.24
N ILE A 76 -15.91 -9.84 3.40
CA ILE A 76 -15.17 -8.63 3.77
C ILE A 76 -14.48 -8.91 5.11
N LEU A 77 -13.21 -8.56 5.25
CA LEU A 77 -12.42 -8.76 6.48
C LEU A 77 -12.00 -7.43 7.10
N LEU A 78 -12.37 -7.20 8.37
CA LEU A 78 -11.79 -6.14 9.20
C LEU A 78 -10.44 -6.60 9.78
N LEU A 79 -9.33 -6.02 9.30
CA LEU A 79 -7.97 -6.47 9.64
C LEU A 79 -7.53 -6.14 11.08
N GLU A 80 -8.21 -5.17 11.70
CA GLU A 80 -7.99 -4.74 13.10
C GLU A 80 -9.14 -5.17 14.01
N GLY A 81 -10.16 -5.83 13.47
CA GLY A 81 -11.30 -6.26 14.25
C GLY A 81 -12.27 -5.14 14.57
N CYS A 82 -13.15 -5.41 15.53
CA CYS A 82 -14.06 -4.42 16.11
C CYS A 82 -13.30 -3.53 17.11
N PHE A 83 -13.65 -2.25 17.17
CA PHE A 83 -13.12 -1.27 18.13
C PHE A 83 -14.06 -1.08 19.32
N ASP A 84 -15.36 -1.32 19.14
CA ASP A 84 -16.42 -1.29 20.17
C ASP A 84 -17.31 -2.54 20.03
N ALA A 85 -17.95 -2.97 21.12
CA ALA A 85 -18.87 -4.11 21.09
C ALA A 85 -20.05 -3.91 20.11
N ARG A 86 -20.46 -2.65 19.87
CA ARG A 86 -21.52 -2.29 18.92
C ARG A 86 -21.13 -2.54 17.46
N ASP A 87 -19.85 -2.61 17.14
CA ASP A 87 -19.41 -2.93 15.78
C ASP A 87 -19.81 -4.37 15.38
N LEU A 88 -20.05 -5.25 16.35
CA LEU A 88 -20.56 -6.61 16.11
C LEU A 88 -21.95 -6.59 15.47
N ASP A 89 -22.82 -5.62 15.81
CA ASP A 89 -24.13 -5.46 15.17
C ASP A 89 -23.97 -5.17 13.67
N ALA A 90 -23.00 -4.32 13.33
CA ALA A 90 -22.69 -3.99 11.94
C ALA A 90 -22.08 -5.19 11.21
N CYS A 91 -21.19 -5.93 11.87
CA CYS A 91 -20.58 -7.13 11.31
C CYS A 91 -21.64 -8.21 10.99
N SER A 92 -22.57 -8.44 11.91
CA SER A 92 -23.70 -9.37 11.72
C SER A 92 -24.61 -8.93 10.58
N ARG A 93 -24.97 -7.63 10.52
CA ARG A 93 -25.86 -7.08 9.48
C ARG A 93 -25.24 -7.15 8.07
N LEU A 94 -23.94 -6.90 7.96
CA LEU A 94 -23.24 -6.75 6.69
C LEU A 94 -22.50 -8.03 6.25
N ASP A 95 -22.58 -9.11 7.04
CA ASP A 95 -21.76 -10.32 6.88
C ASP A 95 -20.28 -9.98 6.70
N VAL A 96 -19.72 -9.30 7.71
CA VAL A 96 -18.31 -8.89 7.74
C VAL A 96 -17.56 -9.78 8.72
N TRP A 97 -16.50 -10.40 8.21
CA TRP A 97 -15.54 -11.17 8.97
C TRP A 97 -14.61 -10.21 9.69
N HIS A 98 -14.09 -10.59 10.85
CA HIS A 98 -13.26 -9.67 11.62
C HIS A 98 -12.15 -10.37 12.38
N VAL A 99 -11.05 -9.64 12.59
CA VAL A 99 -9.93 -10.13 13.37
C VAL A 99 -10.23 -10.01 14.86
N VAL A 100 -9.88 -11.04 15.63
CA VAL A 100 -9.84 -11.00 17.10
C VAL A 100 -8.38 -11.04 17.54
N HIS A 101 -7.93 -10.03 18.27
CA HIS A 101 -6.51 -9.86 18.62
C HIS A 101 -6.26 -9.51 20.09
N ARG A 102 -7.33 -9.39 20.91
CA ARG A 102 -7.27 -9.15 22.36
C ARG A 102 -8.43 -9.80 23.08
N ARG A 103 -8.30 -9.97 24.40
CA ARG A 103 -9.26 -10.72 25.22
C ARG A 103 -10.65 -10.07 25.25
N GLU A 104 -10.71 -8.75 25.26
CA GLU A 104 -11.95 -7.99 25.37
C GLU A 104 -12.87 -8.20 24.16
N GLN A 105 -12.31 -8.41 22.97
CA GLN A 105 -13.09 -8.75 21.77
C GLN A 105 -13.78 -10.11 21.89
N ILE A 106 -13.15 -11.08 22.60
CA ILE A 106 -13.77 -12.37 22.92
C ILE A 106 -14.94 -12.17 23.91
N GLU A 107 -14.77 -11.28 24.88
CA GLU A 107 -15.81 -10.96 25.86
C GLU A 107 -17.00 -10.25 25.21
N TRP A 108 -16.75 -9.37 24.24
CA TRP A 108 -17.81 -8.76 23.43
C TRP A 108 -18.59 -9.81 22.65
N LEU A 109 -17.91 -10.73 21.96
CA LEU A 109 -18.56 -11.84 21.26
C LEU A 109 -19.40 -12.71 22.20
N ALA A 110 -18.88 -13.04 23.39
CA ALA A 110 -19.58 -13.86 24.36
C ALA A 110 -20.87 -13.20 24.88
N ALA A 111 -20.88 -11.87 25.02
CA ALA A 111 -22.03 -11.08 25.45
C ALA A 111 -22.98 -10.70 24.30
N HIS A 112 -22.52 -10.81 23.04
CA HIS A 112 -23.28 -10.39 21.87
C HIS A 112 -24.44 -11.36 21.60
N LYS A 113 -25.62 -10.80 21.35
CA LYS A 113 -26.82 -11.55 20.96
C LYS A 113 -26.94 -11.49 19.45
N THR A 114 -26.69 -12.60 18.78
CA THR A 114 -26.81 -12.70 17.32
C THR A 114 -27.56 -13.97 16.93
N HIS A 115 -28.25 -13.89 15.79
CA HIS A 115 -28.81 -15.05 15.09
C HIS A 115 -27.87 -15.59 14.01
N VAL A 116 -26.86 -14.79 13.62
CA VAL A 116 -25.86 -15.14 12.61
C VAL A 116 -24.51 -15.18 13.31
N PRO A 117 -23.92 -16.37 13.51
CA PRO A 117 -22.61 -16.49 14.14
C PRO A 117 -21.53 -15.84 13.26
N HIS A 118 -20.53 -15.26 13.90
CA HIS A 118 -19.43 -14.56 13.26
C HIS A 118 -18.38 -15.53 12.70
N HIS A 119 -17.80 -15.14 11.57
CA HIS A 119 -16.54 -15.70 11.10
C HIS A 119 -15.40 -14.78 11.54
N VAL A 120 -14.47 -15.30 12.33
CA VAL A 120 -13.37 -14.51 12.90
C VAL A 120 -12.01 -15.03 12.48
N PHE A 121 -11.01 -14.15 12.43
CA PHE A 121 -9.60 -14.54 12.33
C PHE A 121 -8.86 -14.22 13.63
N LEU A 122 -8.41 -15.24 14.36
CA LEU A 122 -7.64 -15.08 15.58
C LEU A 122 -6.19 -14.70 15.26
N LYS A 123 -5.76 -13.52 15.72
CA LYS A 123 -4.45 -12.95 15.39
C LYS A 123 -3.36 -13.33 16.38
N LEU A 124 -2.31 -13.95 15.87
CA LEU A 124 -1.08 -14.22 16.61
C LEU A 124 -0.12 -13.05 16.45
N ASN A 125 0.45 -12.58 17.56
CA ASN A 125 1.66 -11.78 17.52
C ASN A 125 2.88 -12.72 17.39
N SER A 126 3.36 -12.92 16.15
CA SER A 126 4.52 -13.77 15.86
C SER A 126 5.86 -13.03 16.01
N GLY A 127 5.86 -11.71 16.11
CA GLY A 127 7.10 -10.92 16.25
C GLY A 127 7.00 -9.45 15.87
N MET A 128 5.95 -9.01 15.16
CA MET A 128 5.76 -7.60 14.81
C MET A 128 5.48 -6.72 16.04
N ASN A 129 4.97 -7.30 17.14
CA ASN A 129 4.67 -6.59 18.39
C ASN A 129 3.75 -5.38 18.24
N ARG A 130 2.71 -5.51 17.40
CA ARG A 130 1.67 -4.49 17.20
C ARG A 130 0.30 -4.93 17.72
N LEU A 131 -0.27 -6.00 17.15
CA LEU A 131 -1.55 -6.59 17.55
C LEU A 131 -1.45 -8.12 17.54
N GLY A 132 -2.26 -8.77 18.37
CA GLY A 132 -2.39 -10.22 18.43
C GLY A 132 -2.01 -10.79 19.78
N PHE A 133 -2.49 -12.01 20.05
CA PHE A 133 -2.15 -12.73 21.26
C PHE A 133 -0.69 -13.21 21.19
N ALA A 134 -0.01 -13.19 22.34
CA ALA A 134 1.29 -13.83 22.46
C ALA A 134 1.14 -15.36 22.29
N PRO A 135 2.18 -16.07 21.79
CA PRO A 135 2.12 -17.53 21.56
C PRO A 135 1.59 -18.33 22.74
N ALA A 136 2.03 -18.01 23.97
CA ALA A 136 1.61 -18.70 25.19
C ALA A 136 0.11 -18.54 25.52
N ALA A 137 -0.53 -17.46 25.06
CA ALA A 137 -1.96 -17.20 25.28
C ALA A 137 -2.85 -17.61 24.10
N TYR A 138 -2.26 -17.92 22.95
CA TYR A 138 -2.98 -18.08 21.68
C TYR A 138 -3.96 -19.26 21.72
N ARG A 139 -3.51 -20.44 22.15
CA ARG A 139 -4.36 -21.64 22.25
C ARG A 139 -5.53 -21.44 23.20
N ALA A 140 -5.32 -20.78 24.34
CA ALA A 140 -6.39 -20.48 25.29
C ALA A 140 -7.42 -19.51 24.70
N ALA A 141 -6.99 -18.51 23.93
CA ALA A 141 -7.89 -17.61 23.22
C ALA A 141 -8.71 -18.35 22.14
N TRP A 142 -8.07 -19.26 21.39
CA TRP A 142 -8.75 -20.10 20.41
C TRP A 142 -9.84 -20.97 21.06
N LEU A 143 -9.51 -21.70 22.13
CA LEU A 143 -10.48 -22.54 22.85
C LEU A 143 -11.67 -21.74 23.40
N ARG A 144 -11.42 -20.51 23.85
CA ARG A 144 -12.51 -19.63 24.31
C ARG A 144 -13.42 -19.21 23.17
N LEU A 145 -12.89 -18.91 21.99
CA LEU A 145 -13.69 -18.55 20.81
C LEU A 145 -14.48 -19.75 20.30
N ASP A 146 -13.87 -20.93 20.24
CA ASP A 146 -14.48 -22.17 19.74
C ASP A 146 -15.68 -22.61 20.60
N ALA A 147 -15.65 -22.29 21.90
CA ALA A 147 -16.76 -22.55 22.81
C ALA A 147 -17.93 -21.55 22.68
N LEU A 148 -17.80 -20.47 21.89
CA LEU A 148 -18.86 -19.46 21.76
C LEU A 148 -19.85 -19.84 20.65
N PRO A 149 -21.17 -19.96 20.95
CA PRO A 149 -22.17 -20.14 19.89
C PRO A 149 -22.27 -18.93 18.94
N GLN A 150 -21.70 -17.78 19.32
CA GLN A 150 -21.58 -16.60 18.46
C GLN A 150 -20.49 -16.71 17.41
N VAL A 151 -19.68 -17.77 17.38
CA VAL A 151 -18.56 -17.96 16.44
C VAL A 151 -18.76 -19.27 15.69
N ASP A 152 -18.87 -19.20 14.36
CA ASP A 152 -19.02 -20.39 13.50
C ASP A 152 -17.66 -20.92 13.03
N ARG A 153 -16.73 -20.00 12.73
CA ARG A 153 -15.44 -20.32 12.13
C ARG A 153 -14.34 -19.45 12.69
N ILE A 154 -13.18 -20.06 12.89
CA ILE A 154 -11.96 -19.40 13.35
C ILE A 154 -10.86 -19.62 12.32
N GLY A 155 -10.54 -18.59 11.56
CA GLY A 155 -9.29 -18.50 10.81
C GLY A 155 -8.12 -18.10 11.72
N LEU A 156 -6.90 -18.38 11.28
CA LEU A 156 -5.65 -18.14 11.99
C LEU A 156 -4.82 -17.14 11.19
N VAL A 157 -4.49 -15.98 11.79
CA VAL A 157 -3.82 -14.90 11.08
C VAL A 157 -2.59 -14.40 11.83
N THR A 158 -1.55 -14.04 11.10
CA THR A 158 -0.48 -13.16 11.59
C THR A 158 -0.05 -12.18 10.51
N HIS A 159 0.88 -11.27 10.82
CA HIS A 159 1.43 -10.32 9.86
C HIS A 159 2.94 -10.29 9.96
N LEU A 160 3.60 -10.52 8.82
CA LEU A 160 5.05 -10.55 8.76
C LEU A 160 5.63 -9.14 8.83
N ALA A 161 6.61 -8.93 9.71
CA ALA A 161 7.22 -7.62 9.94
C ALA A 161 8.25 -7.24 8.88
N ASP A 162 9.11 -8.19 8.51
CA ASP A 162 10.34 -7.93 7.73
C ASP A 162 10.34 -8.72 6.41
N ALA A 163 9.15 -8.95 5.84
CA ALA A 163 9.02 -9.71 4.59
C ALA A 163 9.57 -8.95 3.37
N ASP A 164 9.85 -7.66 3.51
CA ASP A 164 10.47 -6.73 2.56
C ASP A 164 11.97 -6.54 2.81
N ALA A 165 12.51 -7.03 3.94
CA ALA A 165 13.91 -6.82 4.27
C ALA A 165 14.86 -7.43 3.22
N ALA A 166 15.91 -6.69 2.91
CA ALA A 166 17.04 -7.22 2.16
C ALA A 166 17.70 -8.34 2.97
N VAL A 167 18.15 -9.40 2.29
CA VAL A 167 19.04 -10.38 2.90
C VAL A 167 20.42 -9.74 2.85
N ASP A 168 20.88 -9.18 3.97
CA ASP A 168 22.23 -8.58 4.01
C ASP A 168 23.27 -9.67 3.72
N ALA A 169 24.04 -9.50 2.64
CA ALA A 169 25.10 -10.42 2.21
C ALA A 169 26.30 -10.52 3.18
N GLY A 170 26.16 -10.02 4.41
CA GLY A 170 27.18 -10.03 5.47
C GLY A 170 26.65 -10.27 6.88
N SER A 171 25.36 -10.54 7.07
CA SER A 171 24.84 -11.00 8.36
C SER A 171 25.14 -12.49 8.55
N ASP A 172 25.60 -12.90 9.74
CA ASP A 172 25.76 -14.31 10.10
C ASP A 172 24.45 -15.07 9.83
N GLY A 173 24.42 -15.89 8.78
CA GLY A 173 23.24 -16.64 8.34
C GLY A 173 22.60 -16.21 7.02
N ALA A 174 23.25 -15.36 6.21
CA ALA A 174 22.84 -15.11 4.83
C ALA A 174 22.89 -16.42 4.02
N SER A 175 21.73 -16.92 3.60
CA SER A 175 21.63 -18.06 2.70
C SER A 175 21.96 -17.62 1.27
N GLU A 176 22.72 -18.43 0.54
CA GLU A 176 22.90 -18.26 -0.91
C GLU A 176 21.64 -18.66 -1.70
N ASP A 177 20.68 -19.33 -1.06
CA ASP A 177 19.39 -19.66 -1.67
C ASP A 177 18.50 -18.40 -1.76
N PRO A 178 18.20 -17.89 -2.96
CA PRO A 178 17.33 -16.72 -3.15
C PRO A 178 15.89 -16.98 -2.69
N HIS A 179 15.53 -18.24 -2.46
CA HIS A 179 14.24 -18.63 -1.92
C HIS A 179 14.24 -18.83 -0.42
N ALA A 180 15.36 -18.72 0.30
CA ALA A 180 15.35 -18.88 1.75
C ALA A 180 14.59 -17.74 2.45
N LEU A 181 13.84 -18.08 3.51
CA LEU A 181 13.26 -17.06 4.38
C LEU A 181 14.37 -16.33 5.14
N PRO A 182 14.36 -14.99 5.19
CA PRO A 182 15.20 -14.25 6.12
C PRO A 182 14.98 -14.75 7.56
N PRO A 183 16.01 -14.77 8.43
CA PRO A 183 15.89 -15.32 9.78
C PRO A 183 14.73 -14.73 10.61
N SER A 184 14.46 -13.42 10.44
CA SER A 184 13.34 -12.74 11.10
C SER A 184 11.97 -13.28 10.64
N VAL A 185 11.81 -13.54 9.35
CA VAL A 185 10.60 -14.10 8.74
C VAL A 185 10.46 -15.57 9.11
N ALA A 186 11.53 -16.37 8.98
CA ALA A 186 11.54 -17.79 9.36
C ALA A 186 11.06 -17.98 10.80
N ARG A 187 11.62 -17.21 11.74
CA ARG A 187 11.20 -17.24 13.15
C ARG A 187 9.73 -16.88 13.35
N GLN A 188 9.19 -15.93 12.58
CA GLN A 188 7.77 -15.57 12.68
C GLN A 188 6.86 -16.68 12.13
N VAL A 189 7.27 -17.34 11.05
CA VAL A 189 6.57 -18.50 10.49
C VAL A 189 6.59 -19.67 11.46
N GLU A 190 7.76 -20.04 12.00
CA GLU A 190 7.91 -21.12 13.00
C GLU A 190 7.05 -20.88 14.24
N ARG A 191 7.03 -19.64 14.77
CA ARG A 191 6.16 -19.28 15.90
C ARG A 191 4.68 -19.43 15.55
N PHE A 192 4.30 -19.07 14.32
CA PHE A 192 2.93 -19.24 13.86
C PHE A 192 2.55 -20.71 13.75
N GLU A 193 3.37 -21.54 13.11
CA GLU A 193 3.14 -22.97 13.00
C GLU A 193 3.07 -23.65 14.37
N ALA A 194 4.01 -23.35 15.27
CA ALA A 194 4.02 -23.92 16.62
C ALA A 194 2.79 -23.53 17.44
N ALA A 195 2.38 -22.25 17.41
CA ALA A 195 1.22 -21.77 18.17
C ALA A 195 -0.11 -22.27 17.59
N THR A 196 -0.14 -22.59 16.29
CA THR A 196 -1.33 -23.05 15.56
C THR A 196 -1.35 -24.56 15.31
N ALA A 197 -0.35 -25.29 15.81
CA ALA A 197 -0.25 -26.73 15.65
C ALA A 197 -1.54 -27.40 16.15
N GLU A 198 -2.11 -28.27 15.31
CA GLU A 198 -3.36 -29.02 15.59
C GLU A 198 -4.62 -28.15 15.74
N LEU A 199 -4.54 -26.83 15.57
CA LEU A 199 -5.73 -25.99 15.53
C LEU A 199 -6.32 -26.00 14.10
N PRO A 200 -7.62 -26.30 13.94
CA PRO A 200 -8.28 -26.20 12.65
C PRO A 200 -8.48 -24.72 12.28
N GLY A 201 -8.69 -24.45 11.00
CA GLY A 201 -8.94 -23.11 10.49
C GLY A 201 -8.09 -22.73 9.30
N GLU A 202 -8.58 -21.76 8.54
CA GLU A 202 -7.89 -21.18 7.38
C GLU A 202 -6.71 -20.31 7.85
N ARG A 203 -5.56 -20.38 7.16
CA ARG A 203 -4.32 -19.70 7.54
C ARG A 203 -4.05 -18.49 6.64
N SER A 204 -3.64 -17.38 7.23
CA SER A 204 -3.26 -16.17 6.48
C SER A 204 -2.05 -15.47 7.08
N LEU A 205 -0.93 -15.46 6.35
CA LEU A 205 0.32 -14.84 6.79
C LEU A 205 0.76 -13.73 5.82
N ALA A 206 0.80 -14.06 4.53
CA ALA A 206 1.45 -13.24 3.52
C ALA A 206 0.78 -11.87 3.32
N ASN A 207 1.58 -10.80 3.47
CA ASN A 207 1.32 -9.47 2.92
C ASN A 207 1.86 -9.38 1.48
N SER A 208 1.87 -8.19 0.86
CA SER A 208 2.39 -8.01 -0.50
C SER A 208 3.82 -8.55 -0.69
N ALA A 209 4.73 -8.24 0.23
CA ALA A 209 6.13 -8.67 0.14
C ALA A 209 6.25 -10.20 0.17
N ALA A 210 5.62 -10.84 1.15
CA ALA A 210 5.63 -12.29 1.28
C ALA A 210 4.87 -13.01 0.15
N THR A 211 3.84 -12.38 -0.40
CA THR A 211 3.09 -12.91 -1.56
C THR A 211 4.01 -13.03 -2.77
N LEU A 212 4.80 -12.00 -3.06
CA LEU A 212 5.71 -11.99 -4.21
C LEU A 212 6.97 -12.82 -3.99
N ARG A 213 7.58 -12.72 -2.80
CA ARG A 213 8.90 -13.31 -2.54
C ARG A 213 8.85 -14.78 -2.13
N PHE A 214 7.83 -15.18 -1.37
CA PHE A 214 7.90 -16.44 -0.61
C PHE A 214 6.69 -17.38 -0.82
N ALA A 215 5.54 -16.89 -1.27
CA ALA A 215 4.33 -17.72 -1.35
C ALA A 215 4.44 -18.87 -2.38
N ALA A 216 5.23 -18.70 -3.44
CA ALA A 216 5.47 -19.76 -4.42
C ALA A 216 6.30 -20.90 -3.83
N SER A 217 7.38 -20.58 -3.10
CA SER A 217 8.34 -21.55 -2.55
C SER A 217 7.97 -22.11 -1.17
N HIS A 218 7.18 -21.39 -0.38
CA HIS A 218 6.82 -21.78 0.99
C HIS A 218 5.30 -21.87 1.19
N PRO A 219 4.73 -23.10 1.13
CA PRO A 219 3.32 -23.33 1.37
C PRO A 219 2.82 -22.78 2.73
N ALA A 220 3.66 -22.85 3.78
CA ALA A 220 3.33 -22.30 5.09
C ALA A 220 3.12 -20.77 5.08
N VAL A 221 3.91 -20.04 4.28
CA VAL A 221 3.77 -18.58 4.11
C VAL A 221 2.56 -18.25 3.24
N ARG A 222 2.34 -19.02 2.17
CA ARG A 222 1.20 -18.87 1.28
C ARG A 222 -0.13 -19.00 2.02
N GLY A 223 -0.25 -20.04 2.85
CA GLY A 223 -1.48 -20.35 3.59
C GLY A 223 -2.69 -20.55 2.66
N ASP A 224 -3.88 -20.36 3.22
CA ASP A 224 -5.16 -20.44 2.51
C ASP A 224 -5.59 -19.08 1.93
N TRP A 225 -5.08 -17.99 2.51
CA TRP A 225 -5.37 -16.61 2.13
C TRP A 225 -4.11 -15.73 2.14
N VAL A 226 -3.86 -15.02 1.04
CA VAL A 226 -2.89 -13.92 0.97
C VAL A 226 -3.58 -12.56 1.05
N ARG A 227 -2.86 -11.54 1.52
CA ARG A 227 -3.39 -10.18 1.75
C ARG A 227 -2.56 -9.12 1.01
N PRO A 228 -2.54 -9.14 -0.33
CA PRO A 228 -1.87 -8.11 -1.10
C PRO A 228 -2.55 -6.75 -0.88
N GLY A 229 -1.75 -5.76 -0.48
CA GLY A 229 -2.13 -4.35 -0.44
C GLY A 229 -1.35 -3.60 -1.49
N ILE A 230 -0.18 -3.08 -1.12
CA ILE A 230 0.62 -2.20 -1.99
C ILE A 230 0.87 -2.72 -3.40
N MET A 231 1.07 -4.05 -3.55
CA MET A 231 1.35 -4.63 -4.86
C MET A 231 0.15 -4.50 -5.82
N LEU A 232 -1.09 -4.49 -5.30
CA LEU A 232 -2.28 -4.28 -6.13
C LEU A 232 -2.26 -2.91 -6.79
N TYR A 233 -1.60 -1.94 -6.16
CA TYR A 233 -1.52 -0.55 -6.60
C TYR A 233 -0.25 -0.23 -7.40
N GLY A 234 0.57 -1.24 -7.72
CA GLY A 234 1.71 -1.07 -8.60
C GLY A 234 2.99 -0.53 -7.96
N SER A 235 3.06 -0.53 -6.64
CA SER A 235 4.26 -0.15 -5.88
C SER A 235 4.95 -1.40 -5.34
N SER A 236 6.27 -1.40 -5.43
CA SER A 236 7.10 -2.52 -4.99
C SER A 236 7.14 -2.57 -3.46
N PRO A 237 6.86 -3.73 -2.84
CA PRO A 237 6.91 -3.83 -1.39
C PRO A 237 8.33 -3.90 -0.82
N ASP A 238 9.36 -4.13 -1.65
CA ASP A 238 10.77 -4.35 -1.25
C ASP A 238 11.76 -3.48 -2.05
N HIS A 239 11.34 -2.29 -2.48
CA HIS A 239 12.25 -1.30 -3.07
C HIS A 239 13.34 -0.88 -2.06
N PRO A 240 14.62 -0.73 -2.44
CA PRO A 240 15.18 -0.75 -3.80
C PRO A 240 15.68 -2.12 -4.26
N ALA A 241 15.52 -3.20 -3.47
CA ALA A 241 16.00 -4.53 -3.88
C ALA A 241 15.34 -4.97 -5.20
N HIS A 242 14.04 -4.71 -5.33
CA HIS A 242 13.32 -4.89 -6.59
C HIS A 242 12.41 -3.68 -6.87
N GLY A 243 12.44 -3.19 -8.11
CA GLY A 243 11.45 -2.23 -8.60
C GLY A 243 10.13 -2.90 -8.97
N SER A 244 9.06 -2.12 -9.11
CA SER A 244 7.73 -2.63 -9.47
C SER A 244 7.75 -3.43 -10.79
N ALA A 245 8.52 -2.99 -11.78
CA ALA A 245 8.70 -3.68 -13.05
C ALA A 245 9.32 -5.08 -12.92
N ALA A 246 10.24 -5.30 -11.96
CA ALA A 246 10.85 -6.61 -11.73
C ALA A 246 9.82 -7.64 -11.25
N TRP A 247 8.78 -7.18 -10.54
CA TRP A 247 7.65 -7.99 -10.09
C TRP A 247 6.52 -8.11 -11.14
N GLY A 248 6.66 -7.43 -12.28
CA GLY A 248 5.59 -7.30 -13.29
C GLY A 248 4.41 -6.47 -12.79
N LEU A 249 4.64 -5.56 -11.85
CA LEU A 249 3.63 -4.68 -11.30
C LEU A 249 3.55 -3.39 -12.13
N GLU A 250 2.32 -2.94 -12.34
CA GLU A 250 2.00 -1.76 -13.12
C GLU A 250 1.44 -0.64 -12.22
N PRO A 251 1.92 0.61 -12.34
CA PRO A 251 1.46 1.70 -11.49
C PRO A 251 -0.03 1.99 -11.69
N ALA A 252 -0.83 1.79 -10.65
CA ALA A 252 -2.28 2.00 -10.70
C ALA A 252 -2.69 3.47 -10.54
N MET A 253 -1.79 4.34 -10.06
CA MET A 253 -2.03 5.78 -9.98
C MET A 253 -0.99 6.56 -10.77
N SER A 254 -1.44 7.59 -11.49
CA SER A 254 -0.57 8.65 -12.01
C SER A 254 -0.97 10.00 -11.44
N LEU A 255 -0.09 10.61 -10.66
CA LEU A 255 -0.28 11.99 -10.21
C LEU A 255 0.34 12.92 -11.25
N ARG A 256 -0.52 13.65 -11.95
CA ARG A 256 -0.13 14.52 -13.07
C ARG A 256 -0.52 15.96 -12.80
N SER A 257 0.29 16.86 -13.32
CA SER A 257 0.06 18.30 -13.29
C SER A 257 0.60 18.92 -14.58
N GLN A 258 0.74 20.25 -14.60
CA GLN A 258 1.29 21.00 -15.72
C GLN A 258 2.22 22.11 -15.24
N LEU A 259 3.11 22.54 -16.12
CA LEU A 259 3.84 23.79 -15.94
C LEU A 259 2.88 24.98 -16.01
N ILE A 260 2.89 25.83 -15.00
CA ILE A 260 2.11 27.08 -14.95
C ILE A 260 2.98 28.32 -15.17
N ALA A 261 4.30 28.18 -15.08
CA ALA A 261 5.26 29.21 -15.47
C ALA A 261 6.59 28.56 -15.89
N CYS A 262 7.33 29.26 -16.75
CA CYS A 262 8.73 28.95 -17.05
C CYS A 262 9.56 30.22 -16.78
N GLN A 263 10.73 30.05 -16.18
CA GLN A 263 11.59 31.17 -15.79
C GLN A 263 13.05 30.86 -16.12
N ASP A 264 13.80 31.89 -16.49
CA ASP A 264 15.27 31.81 -16.58
C ASP A 264 15.88 32.26 -15.26
N VAL A 265 16.87 31.50 -14.79
CA VAL A 265 17.59 31.71 -13.53
C VAL A 265 19.06 31.90 -13.86
N ALA A 266 19.63 33.02 -13.45
CA ALA A 266 21.04 33.31 -13.68
C ALA A 266 21.95 32.45 -12.78
N ALA A 267 23.23 32.37 -13.13
CA ALA A 267 24.21 31.72 -12.25
C ALA A 267 24.28 32.46 -10.89
N GLY A 268 24.29 31.71 -9.80
CA GLY A 268 24.33 32.21 -8.41
C GLY A 268 22.96 32.46 -7.78
N GLU A 269 21.89 32.55 -8.57
CA GLU A 269 20.53 32.77 -8.07
C GLU A 269 19.95 31.53 -7.39
N ALA A 270 19.08 31.77 -6.40
CA ALA A 270 18.46 30.72 -5.60
C ALA A 270 17.01 30.47 -6.01
N VAL A 271 16.53 29.23 -5.81
CA VAL A 271 15.14 28.85 -6.10
C VAL A 271 14.42 28.39 -4.83
N GLY A 272 13.25 28.99 -4.58
CA GLY A 272 12.32 28.59 -3.52
C GLY A 272 12.75 28.95 -2.09
N TYR A 273 12.00 28.42 -1.12
CA TYR A 273 12.18 28.78 0.29
C TYR A 273 13.52 28.32 0.88
N GLY A 274 14.14 29.19 1.68
CA GLY A 274 15.37 28.91 2.39
C GLY A 274 16.60 28.81 1.50
N SER A 275 16.47 29.12 0.20
CA SER A 275 17.58 29.13 -0.77
C SER A 275 18.40 27.84 -0.79
N THR A 276 17.72 26.69 -0.64
CA THR A 276 18.36 25.37 -0.56
C THR A 276 18.93 24.89 -1.90
N PHE A 277 18.48 25.49 -3.00
CA PHE A 277 19.02 25.31 -4.32
C PHE A 277 19.60 26.63 -4.81
N ARG A 278 20.83 26.61 -5.31
CA ARG A 278 21.48 27.71 -6.02
C ARG A 278 21.97 27.22 -7.36
N SER A 279 21.65 27.95 -8.41
CA SER A 279 22.07 27.58 -9.75
C SER A 279 23.57 27.86 -9.93
N GLU A 280 24.34 26.88 -10.41
CA GLU A 280 25.77 27.05 -10.70
C GLU A 280 26.01 27.65 -12.09
N ARG A 281 25.00 27.62 -12.95
CA ARG A 281 25.02 28.10 -14.34
C ARG A 281 23.67 28.72 -14.72
N PRO A 282 23.58 29.53 -15.78
CA PRO A 282 22.27 29.94 -16.30
C PRO A 282 21.43 28.70 -16.62
N MET A 283 20.19 28.65 -16.13
CA MET A 283 19.30 27.52 -16.35
C MET A 283 17.85 27.98 -16.48
N ARG A 284 17.04 27.14 -17.11
CA ARG A 284 15.59 27.34 -17.20
C ARG A 284 14.89 26.44 -16.20
N ILE A 285 13.92 26.98 -15.47
CA ILE A 285 13.10 26.23 -14.51
C ILE A 285 11.62 26.31 -14.89
N GLY A 286 10.86 25.31 -14.46
CA GLY A 286 9.41 25.26 -14.59
C GLY A 286 8.75 25.30 -13.22
N VAL A 287 7.62 26.00 -13.10
CA VAL A 287 6.78 25.99 -11.89
C VAL A 287 5.58 25.09 -12.16
N VAL A 288 5.33 24.14 -11.26
CA VAL A 288 4.28 23.12 -11.39
C VAL A 288 3.13 23.42 -10.43
N ALA A 289 1.89 23.19 -10.86
CA ALA A 289 0.69 23.36 -10.02
C ALA A 289 0.46 22.20 -9.03
N CYS A 290 1.48 21.86 -8.24
CA CYS A 290 1.39 20.86 -7.17
C CYS A 290 2.26 21.28 -5.98
N GLY A 291 1.77 21.07 -4.77
CA GLY A 291 2.53 21.26 -3.55
C GLY A 291 2.06 20.35 -2.42
N TYR A 292 2.52 20.63 -1.21
CA TYR A 292 2.24 19.73 -0.07
C TYR A 292 0.79 19.71 0.36
N ALA A 293 -0.02 20.72 0.03
CA ALA A 293 -1.45 20.69 0.30
C ALA A 293 -2.22 19.82 -0.72
N ASP A 294 -1.57 19.37 -1.80
CA ASP A 294 -2.08 18.32 -2.70
C ASP A 294 -1.71 16.91 -2.22
N GLY A 295 -0.84 16.81 -1.20
CA GLY A 295 -0.29 15.54 -0.70
C GLY A 295 1.14 15.23 -1.16
N TYR A 296 1.79 16.12 -1.93
CA TYR A 296 3.18 15.92 -2.32
C TYR A 296 4.13 16.15 -1.14
N PRO A 297 5.13 15.30 -0.87
CA PRO A 297 5.93 15.42 0.34
C PRO A 297 6.73 16.72 0.36
N ARG A 298 6.50 17.57 1.39
CA ARG A 298 7.28 18.81 1.59
C ARG A 298 8.77 18.54 1.74
N VAL A 299 9.12 17.38 2.29
CA VAL A 299 10.49 16.93 2.54
C VAL A 299 11.21 16.43 1.30
N ALA A 300 10.51 16.28 0.16
CA ALA A 300 11.12 15.91 -1.11
C ALA A 300 12.32 16.82 -1.41
N PRO A 301 13.54 16.27 -1.55
CA PRO A 301 14.70 17.08 -1.78
C PRO A 301 14.66 17.70 -3.19
N GLY A 302 15.16 18.93 -3.28
CA GLY A 302 15.41 19.65 -4.53
C GLY A 302 16.63 20.57 -4.40
N GLY A 303 17.50 20.31 -3.43
CA GLY A 303 18.73 21.10 -3.22
C GLY A 303 19.86 20.67 -4.16
N ASN A 304 21.02 21.31 -4.04
CA ASN A 304 22.18 20.96 -4.87
C ASN A 304 22.69 19.52 -4.63
N GLY A 305 22.57 18.99 -3.40
CA GLY A 305 23.12 17.67 -3.04
C GLY A 305 22.21 16.47 -3.34
N ALA A 306 20.89 16.63 -3.22
CA ALA A 306 19.92 15.59 -3.49
C ALA A 306 18.69 16.19 -4.15
N ALA A 307 18.09 15.44 -5.08
CA ALA A 307 16.93 15.89 -5.81
C ALA A 307 15.96 14.74 -6.11
N THR A 308 14.67 15.06 -6.06
CA THR A 308 13.59 14.12 -6.34
C THR A 308 13.33 14.09 -7.85
N PRO A 309 13.19 12.91 -8.47
CA PRO A 309 12.91 12.80 -9.89
C PRO A 309 11.49 13.25 -10.23
N VAL A 310 11.30 13.72 -11.47
CA VAL A 310 10.01 14.09 -12.05
C VAL A 310 10.09 13.90 -13.57
N LEU A 311 8.96 13.71 -14.26
CA LEU A 311 8.92 13.76 -15.73
C LEU A 311 8.27 15.06 -16.18
N VAL A 312 8.85 15.72 -17.18
CA VAL A 312 8.24 16.84 -17.91
C VAL A 312 8.17 16.45 -19.39
N ASP A 313 6.97 16.45 -19.97
CA ASP A 313 6.69 15.92 -21.31
C ASP A 313 7.32 14.52 -21.55
N GLY A 314 7.27 13.68 -20.51
CA GLY A 314 7.86 12.33 -20.54
C GLY A 314 9.37 12.26 -20.37
N VAL A 315 10.07 13.38 -20.34
CA VAL A 315 11.52 13.43 -20.15
C VAL A 315 11.85 13.55 -18.67
N ARG A 316 12.73 12.65 -18.19
CA ARG A 316 13.16 12.63 -16.81
C ARG A 316 14.03 13.84 -16.47
N THR A 317 13.66 14.54 -15.41
CA THR A 317 14.39 15.65 -14.81
C THR A 317 14.25 15.59 -13.28
N ARG A 318 14.45 16.69 -12.57
CA ARG A 318 14.47 16.77 -11.11
C ARG A 318 13.79 18.02 -10.56
N LEU A 319 13.39 17.94 -9.29
CA LEU A 319 13.00 19.11 -8.51
C LEU A 319 14.19 20.04 -8.25
N VAL A 320 13.92 21.35 -8.17
CA VAL A 320 14.86 22.39 -7.75
C VAL A 320 14.21 23.32 -6.72
N GLY A 321 14.86 23.52 -5.59
CA GLY A 321 14.31 24.24 -4.44
C GLY A 321 13.35 23.41 -3.59
N ARG A 322 12.77 24.04 -2.55
CA ARG A 322 11.79 23.39 -1.66
C ARG A 322 10.40 23.36 -2.27
N VAL A 323 9.68 22.26 -2.04
CA VAL A 323 8.23 22.16 -2.28
C VAL A 323 7.48 23.16 -1.38
N SER A 324 6.60 23.95 -1.96
CA SER A 324 5.70 24.88 -1.26
C SER A 324 4.28 24.32 -1.12
N MET A 325 3.35 25.10 -0.57
CA MET A 325 1.98 24.64 -0.31
C MET A 325 1.28 24.20 -1.59
N ASP A 326 1.47 24.97 -2.66
CA ASP A 326 0.74 24.84 -3.92
C ASP A 326 1.67 24.79 -5.14
N MET A 327 2.99 24.87 -4.96
CA MET A 327 3.91 24.89 -6.10
C MET A 327 5.20 24.15 -5.78
N LEU A 328 5.75 23.52 -6.80
CA LEU A 328 7.10 22.98 -6.82
C LEU A 328 7.79 23.44 -8.10
N ALA A 329 9.11 23.52 -8.07
CA ALA A 329 9.91 23.92 -9.23
C ALA A 329 10.75 22.77 -9.75
N VAL A 330 10.93 22.71 -11.07
CA VAL A 330 11.62 21.63 -11.79
C VAL A 330 12.66 22.19 -12.74
N ASP A 331 13.76 21.45 -12.95
CA ASP A 331 14.80 21.77 -13.92
C ASP A 331 14.30 21.48 -15.34
N LEU A 332 14.32 22.48 -16.23
CA LEU A 332 13.93 22.34 -17.65
C LEU A 332 15.14 22.20 -18.58
N GLY A 333 16.37 22.16 -18.07
CA GLY A 333 17.58 21.96 -18.87
C GLY A 333 17.52 20.70 -19.75
N PRO A 334 17.05 19.53 -19.23
CA PRO A 334 16.87 18.33 -20.04
C PRO A 334 15.70 18.40 -21.04
N VAL A 335 14.82 19.40 -20.92
CA VAL A 335 13.54 19.48 -21.66
C VAL A 335 13.37 20.88 -22.30
N PRO A 336 14.22 21.26 -23.26
CA PRO A 336 14.26 22.63 -23.78
C PRO A 336 12.95 23.07 -24.45
N GLY A 337 12.19 22.12 -25.01
CA GLY A 337 10.87 22.38 -25.63
C GLY A 337 9.71 22.55 -24.65
N ALA A 338 9.93 22.36 -23.35
CA ALA A 338 8.88 22.52 -22.35
C ALA A 338 8.36 23.96 -22.33
N HIS A 339 7.06 24.14 -22.15
CA HIS A 339 6.37 25.43 -22.10
C HIS A 339 5.24 25.40 -21.07
N VAL A 340 4.64 26.56 -20.78
CA VAL A 340 3.44 26.59 -19.92
C VAL A 340 2.36 25.71 -20.54
N GLY A 341 1.82 24.77 -19.75
CA GLY A 341 0.91 23.73 -20.20
C GLY A 341 1.56 22.36 -20.45
N SER A 342 2.89 22.28 -20.57
CA SER A 342 3.61 21.00 -20.64
C SER A 342 3.23 20.10 -19.48
N GLU A 343 3.08 18.80 -19.77
CA GLU A 343 2.70 17.81 -18.79
C GLU A 343 3.82 17.61 -17.78
N VAL A 344 3.46 17.49 -16.51
CA VAL A 344 4.36 17.08 -15.44
C VAL A 344 3.81 15.83 -14.79
N THR A 345 4.53 14.72 -14.86
CA THR A 345 4.19 13.48 -14.15
C THR A 345 5.05 13.37 -12.90
N LEU A 346 4.40 13.49 -11.74
CA LEU A 346 5.04 13.44 -10.43
C LEU A 346 5.34 12.01 -10.00
N TRP A 347 4.46 11.08 -10.37
CA TRP A 347 4.71 9.63 -10.40
C TRP A 347 3.65 8.96 -11.28
N GLY A 348 3.91 7.73 -11.70
CA GLY A 348 3.05 6.94 -12.57
C GLY A 348 3.40 7.08 -14.04
N ARG A 349 2.39 6.97 -14.90
CA ARG A 349 2.47 6.95 -16.37
C ARG A 349 2.29 8.37 -16.94
N ALA A 350 3.27 8.82 -17.70
CA ALA A 350 3.15 9.99 -18.56
C ALA A 350 2.33 9.67 -19.82
N THR A 351 1.76 10.69 -20.49
CA THR A 351 1.07 10.45 -21.78
C THR A 351 2.02 9.90 -22.85
N SER A 352 3.32 10.16 -22.75
CA SER A 352 4.33 9.61 -23.66
C SER A 352 4.58 8.10 -23.50
N GLY A 353 4.02 7.48 -22.47
CA GLY A 353 4.31 6.09 -22.07
C GLY A 353 5.51 5.95 -21.14
N ALA A 354 6.27 7.03 -20.89
CA ALA A 354 7.32 7.03 -19.86
C ALA A 354 6.71 6.81 -18.47
N VAL A 355 7.41 6.05 -17.62
CA VAL A 355 6.95 5.73 -16.27
C VAL A 355 7.96 6.25 -15.26
N LEU A 356 7.46 6.95 -14.25
CA LEU A 356 8.21 7.30 -13.04
C LEU A 356 7.63 6.51 -11.86
N PRO A 357 8.31 5.45 -11.39
CA PRO A 357 7.83 4.69 -10.24
C PRO A 357 7.71 5.56 -8.99
N ILE A 358 6.58 5.42 -8.29
CA ILE A 358 6.36 6.15 -7.04
C ILE A 358 7.40 5.81 -5.96
N ASP A 359 7.93 4.59 -6.00
CA ASP A 359 8.91 4.10 -5.03
C ASP A 359 10.22 4.90 -5.14
N GLU A 360 10.62 5.34 -6.34
CA GLU A 360 11.80 6.18 -6.52
C GLU A 360 11.61 7.59 -5.95
N VAL A 361 10.40 8.15 -6.09
CA VAL A 361 10.03 9.46 -5.52
C VAL A 361 10.00 9.37 -4.00
N ALA A 362 9.40 8.31 -3.46
CA ALA A 362 9.33 8.05 -2.04
C ALA A 362 10.72 7.85 -1.42
N ALA A 363 11.57 7.05 -2.04
CA ALA A 363 12.94 6.80 -1.59
C ALA A 363 13.76 8.10 -1.55
N ALA A 364 13.64 8.95 -2.59
CA ALA A 364 14.27 10.27 -2.59
C ALA A 364 13.78 11.15 -1.43
N ALA A 365 12.51 11.05 -1.04
CA ALA A 365 11.92 11.77 0.08
C ALA A 365 12.15 11.09 1.46
N GLY A 366 12.87 9.96 1.52
CA GLY A 366 13.14 9.23 2.76
C GLY A 366 11.93 8.48 3.33
N THR A 367 11.00 8.05 2.46
CA THR A 367 9.80 7.33 2.85
C THR A 367 9.44 6.23 1.83
N LEU A 368 8.21 5.70 1.91
CA LEU A 368 7.68 4.60 1.09
C LEU A 368 6.51 5.07 0.22
N GLY A 369 6.28 4.39 -0.92
CA GLY A 369 5.16 4.69 -1.81
C GLY A 369 3.79 4.67 -1.11
N TYR A 370 3.65 3.86 -0.06
CA TYR A 370 2.49 3.84 0.84
C TYR A 370 2.09 5.23 1.34
N GLU A 371 3.05 6.01 1.84
CA GLU A 371 2.76 7.33 2.42
C GLU A 371 2.29 8.29 1.33
N LEU A 372 2.97 8.30 0.19
CA LEU A 372 2.67 9.22 -0.92
C LEU A 372 1.25 8.98 -1.49
N MET A 373 0.85 7.72 -1.68
CA MET A 373 -0.48 7.40 -2.19
C MET A 373 -1.58 7.77 -1.19
N CYS A 374 -1.39 7.43 0.08
CA CYS A 374 -2.35 7.75 1.15
C CYS A 374 -2.42 9.24 1.47
N ALA A 375 -1.36 10.00 1.23
CA ALA A 375 -1.30 11.43 1.51
C ALA A 375 -2.02 12.30 0.47
N ARG A 376 -2.47 11.74 -0.67
CA ARG A 376 -3.15 12.51 -1.70
C ARG A 376 -4.37 13.24 -1.12
N ALA A 377 -4.34 14.56 -1.18
CA ALA A 377 -5.38 15.38 -0.58
C ALA A 377 -6.71 15.28 -1.35
N PRO A 378 -7.87 15.43 -0.67
CA PRO A 378 -9.18 15.43 -1.32
C PRO A 378 -9.37 16.48 -2.42
N ARG A 379 -8.57 17.56 -2.40
CA ARG A 379 -8.63 18.62 -3.42
C ARG A 379 -8.07 18.18 -4.78
N VAL A 380 -7.33 17.07 -4.83
CA VAL A 380 -6.82 16.51 -6.09
C VAL A 380 -7.94 15.71 -6.75
N PRO A 381 -8.48 16.17 -7.89
CA PRO A 381 -9.54 15.45 -8.57
C PRO A 381 -9.03 14.10 -9.07
N THR A 382 -9.89 13.09 -8.97
CA THR A 382 -9.57 11.71 -9.37
C THR A 382 -10.35 11.36 -10.63
N ARG A 383 -9.70 10.71 -11.59
CA ARG A 383 -10.33 10.22 -12.82
C ARG A 383 -9.94 8.77 -13.06
N VAL A 384 -10.94 7.94 -13.32
CA VAL A 384 -10.74 6.52 -13.64
C VAL A 384 -10.48 6.40 -15.15
N VAL A 385 -9.45 5.66 -15.52
CA VAL A 385 -9.05 5.38 -16.90
C VAL A 385 -8.67 3.89 -17.01
N PRO A 386 -8.76 3.29 -18.21
CA PRO A 386 -8.19 1.96 -18.48
C PRO A 386 -6.71 1.90 -18.12
#